data_AF-F0GKE5-F1
#
_entry.id   AF-F0GKE5-F1
#
_cell.length_a   1.000
_cell.length_b   1.000
_cell.length_c   1.000
_cell.angle_alpha   90.00
_cell.angle_beta   90.00
_cell.angle_gamma   90.00
#
_symmetry.space_group_name_H-M   'P 1'
#
loop_
_entity.id
_entity.type
_entity.pdbx_description
1 polymer ?
#
loop_
_entity_poly.entity_id
_entity_poly.type
_entity_poly.pdbx_seq_one_letter_code
_entity_poly.pdbx_strand_id
1 'polypeptide(L)'
;MQCAIQPNDVVAVWGAGPVGLYAVLAARLLGAGDVIAIDCVPERLDCARALGATPLDFTKLSVADTLAEQTRGKGPDKCIDAVGLEAHAVDAVDATLDRFKETTVPGVDQPHVLREAIYACRPGGVVSIAGLYGGLVDNLPIGAIVNKGLTLRAAQTYVQRWSDDLLKRIGDGQLDPSFVVTHRARLSDGPDLYELSRTRGDGCIKAVMRPGD
;
A
#
# COMPACT_ATOMS: atom_id res chain seq x y z
N MET A 1 0.35 1.54 11.48
CA MET A 1 0.28 2.64 10.48
C MET A 1 -0.10 3.95 11.15
N GLN A 2 0.46 5.09 10.74
CA GLN A 2 0.15 6.40 11.32
C GLN A 2 -1.04 7.05 10.63
N CYS A 3 -2.19 6.39 10.63
CA CYS A 3 -3.38 6.88 9.91
C CYS A 3 -4.55 7.26 10.85
N ALA A 4 -4.43 7.00 12.16
CA ALA A 4 -5.46 7.30 13.15
C ALA A 4 -6.85 6.78 12.74
N ILE A 5 -6.90 5.53 12.25
CA ILE A 5 -8.12 4.82 11.86
C ILE A 5 -9.03 4.70 13.07
N GLN A 6 -10.31 4.99 12.88
CA GLN A 6 -11.38 4.88 13.86
C GLN A 6 -12.42 3.86 13.41
N PRO A 7 -13.25 3.34 14.33
CA PRO A 7 -14.38 2.52 13.97
C PRO A 7 -15.28 3.20 12.94
N ASN A 8 -15.73 2.43 11.94
CA ASN A 8 -16.57 2.88 10.81
C ASN A 8 -15.89 3.76 9.75
N ASP A 9 -14.59 4.04 9.86
CA ASP A 9 -13.86 4.70 8.76
C ASP A 9 -13.87 3.82 7.51
N VAL A 10 -13.98 4.45 6.33
CA VAL A 10 -13.63 3.85 5.04
C VAL A 10 -12.14 4.09 4.78
N VAL A 11 -11.38 3.01 4.62
CA VAL A 11 -9.93 3.05 4.44
C VAL A 11 -9.57 2.56 3.05
N ALA A 12 -8.92 3.39 2.23
CA ALA A 12 -8.35 2.98 0.95
C ALA A 12 -6.82 2.81 1.06
N VAL A 13 -6.30 1.69 0.56
CA VAL A 13 -4.89 1.33 0.58
C VAL A 13 -4.41 1.14 -0.85
N TRP A 14 -3.49 1.99 -1.30
CA TRP A 14 -2.79 1.81 -2.56
C TRP A 14 -1.57 0.92 -2.34
N GLY A 15 -1.46 -0.12 -3.16
CA GLY A 15 -0.50 -1.19 -3.04
C GLY A 15 -1.01 -2.30 -2.12
N ALA A 16 -1.11 -3.52 -2.64
CA ALA A 16 -1.41 -4.75 -1.91
C ALA A 16 -0.16 -5.66 -1.83
N GLY A 17 1.04 -5.08 -1.85
CA GLY A 17 2.26 -5.79 -1.43
C GLY A 17 2.25 -6.09 0.08
N PRO A 18 3.32 -6.68 0.65
CA PRO A 18 3.34 -7.05 2.07
C PRO A 18 2.95 -5.90 3.03
N VAL A 19 3.49 -4.70 2.81
CA VAL A 19 3.17 -3.51 3.64
C VAL A 19 1.69 -3.14 3.54
N GLY A 20 1.15 -3.13 2.32
CA GLY A 20 -0.26 -2.83 2.06
C GLY A 20 -1.22 -3.86 2.67
N LEU A 21 -0.89 -5.15 2.56
CA LEU A 21 -1.66 -6.22 3.17
C LEU A 21 -1.66 -6.15 4.69
N TYR A 22 -0.54 -5.79 5.31
CA TYR A 22 -0.53 -5.47 6.74
C TYR A 22 -1.29 -4.18 7.07
N ALA A 23 -1.38 -3.22 6.16
CA ALA A 23 -2.25 -2.05 6.30
C ALA A 23 -3.72 -2.45 6.35
N VAL A 24 -4.13 -3.32 5.43
CA VAL A 24 -5.48 -3.88 5.37
C VAL A 24 -5.79 -4.61 6.68
N LEU A 25 -4.92 -5.53 7.10
CA LEU A 25 -5.08 -6.26 8.36
C LEU A 25 -5.20 -5.28 9.55
N ALA A 26 -4.31 -4.28 9.64
CA ALA A 26 -4.35 -3.28 10.71
C ALA A 26 -5.64 -2.45 10.69
N ALA A 27 -6.14 -2.05 9.51
CA ALA A 27 -7.39 -1.32 9.38
C ALA A 27 -8.58 -2.13 9.90
N ARG A 28 -8.64 -3.42 9.55
CA ARG A 28 -9.67 -4.35 10.05
C ARG A 28 -9.59 -4.53 11.56
N LEU A 29 -8.39 -4.71 12.11
CA LEU A 29 -8.17 -4.84 13.56
C LEU A 29 -8.57 -3.57 14.35
N LEU A 30 -8.44 -2.39 13.73
CA LEU A 30 -8.85 -1.11 14.31
C LEU A 30 -10.36 -0.81 14.13
N GLY A 31 -11.11 -1.70 13.51
CA GLY A 31 -12.57 -1.59 13.35
C GLY A 31 -13.03 -0.72 12.19
N ALA A 32 -12.18 -0.50 11.17
CA ALA A 32 -12.61 0.17 9.94
C ALA A 32 -13.89 -0.46 9.39
N GLY A 33 -14.85 0.39 9.00
CA GLY A 33 -16.15 -0.06 8.50
C GLY A 33 -16.02 -0.71 7.12
N ASP A 34 -15.17 -0.13 6.27
CA ASP A 34 -14.82 -0.67 4.96
C ASP A 34 -13.33 -0.48 4.69
N VAL A 35 -12.73 -1.44 3.99
CA VAL A 35 -11.31 -1.42 3.62
C VAL A 35 -11.20 -1.78 2.15
N ILE A 36 -10.58 -0.90 1.37
CA ILE A 36 -10.45 -1.01 -0.08
C ILE A 36 -8.96 -1.17 -0.39
N ALA A 37 -8.59 -2.21 -1.13
CA ALA A 37 -7.20 -2.49 -1.51
C ALA A 37 -7.03 -2.32 -3.02
N ILE A 38 -6.11 -1.45 -3.43
CA ILE A 38 -5.92 -1.04 -4.82
C ILE A 38 -4.55 -1.55 -5.29
N ASP A 39 -4.52 -2.46 -6.27
CA ASP A 39 -3.30 -3.03 -6.86
C ASP A 39 -3.64 -3.55 -8.28
N CYS A 40 -2.67 -4.08 -9.03
CA CYS A 40 -2.89 -4.75 -10.31
C CYS A 40 -2.53 -6.25 -10.30
N VAL A 41 -1.89 -6.74 -9.23
CA VAL A 41 -1.47 -8.14 -9.12
C VAL A 41 -2.59 -8.99 -8.56
N PRO A 42 -3.12 -9.98 -9.31
CA PRO A 42 -4.24 -10.80 -8.87
C PRO A 42 -4.03 -11.49 -7.52
N GLU A 43 -2.86 -12.09 -7.30
CA GLU A 43 -2.55 -12.84 -6.06
C GLU A 43 -2.57 -11.93 -4.82
N ARG A 44 -2.14 -10.68 -5.00
CA ARG A 44 -2.17 -9.65 -3.96
C ARG A 44 -3.60 -9.21 -3.65
N LEU A 45 -4.41 -9.00 -4.70
CA LEU A 45 -5.82 -8.65 -4.57
C LEU A 45 -6.64 -9.79 -3.94
N ASP A 46 -6.32 -11.04 -4.25
CA ASP A 46 -6.92 -12.22 -3.64
C ASP A 46 -6.58 -12.32 -2.14
N CYS A 47 -5.32 -12.07 -1.79
CA CYS A 47 -4.89 -11.98 -0.40
C CYS A 47 -5.63 -10.86 0.35
N ALA A 48 -5.76 -9.67 -0.25
CA ALA A 48 -6.52 -8.57 0.34
C ALA A 48 -8.00 -8.93 0.54
N ARG A 49 -8.62 -9.63 -0.42
CA ARG A 49 -9.99 -10.13 -0.31
C ARG A 49 -10.13 -11.11 0.85
N ALA A 50 -9.17 -12.01 1.04
CA ALA A 50 -9.17 -12.98 2.14
C ALA A 50 -9.09 -12.30 3.52
N LEU A 51 -8.47 -11.11 3.61
CA LEU A 51 -8.47 -10.27 4.82
C LEU A 51 -9.79 -9.49 5.03
N GLY A 52 -10.74 -9.59 4.10
CA GLY A 52 -12.02 -8.87 4.14
C GLY A 52 -11.95 -7.44 3.61
N ALA A 53 -10.99 -7.12 2.75
CA ALA A 53 -11.01 -5.89 1.96
C ALA A 53 -11.73 -6.08 0.62
N THR A 54 -12.22 -4.99 0.05
CA THR A 54 -12.71 -4.89 -1.32
C THR A 54 -11.52 -4.63 -2.26
N PRO A 55 -11.11 -5.59 -3.11
CA PRO A 55 -10.02 -5.37 -4.04
C PRO A 55 -10.46 -4.59 -5.27
N LEU A 56 -9.66 -3.61 -5.68
CA LEU A 56 -9.81 -2.83 -6.90
C LEU A 56 -8.59 -3.03 -7.80
N ASP A 57 -8.85 -3.55 -9.00
CA ASP A 57 -7.83 -3.72 -10.04
C ASP A 57 -7.81 -2.48 -10.95
N PHE A 58 -6.84 -1.60 -10.75
CA PHE A 58 -6.77 -0.33 -11.49
C PHE A 58 -6.47 -0.50 -13.00
N THR A 59 -6.16 -1.71 -13.46
CA THR A 59 -6.04 -2.01 -14.91
C THR A 59 -7.39 -2.22 -15.58
N LYS A 60 -8.45 -2.45 -14.79
CA LYS A 60 -9.80 -2.78 -15.29
C LYS A 60 -10.84 -1.71 -15.02
N LEU A 61 -10.56 -0.78 -14.11
CA LEU A 61 -11.50 0.25 -13.67
C LEU A 61 -10.81 1.56 -13.33
N SER A 62 -11.62 2.62 -13.25
CA SER A 62 -11.22 3.91 -12.70
C SER A 62 -11.29 3.86 -11.17
N VAL A 63 -10.14 3.98 -10.51
CA VAL A 63 -10.06 4.02 -9.03
C VAL A 63 -10.85 5.21 -8.50
N ALA A 64 -10.69 6.40 -9.11
CA ALA A 64 -11.38 7.61 -8.69
C ALA A 64 -12.91 7.46 -8.74
N ASP A 65 -13.46 6.95 -9.85
CA ASP A 65 -14.90 6.79 -10.00
C ASP A 65 -15.44 5.72 -9.05
N THR A 66 -14.72 4.60 -8.92
CA THR A 66 -15.12 3.51 -8.03
C THR A 66 -15.12 3.94 -6.57
N LEU A 67 -14.09 4.67 -6.13
CA LEU A 67 -14.04 5.24 -4.78
C LEU A 67 -15.16 6.26 -4.57
N ALA A 68 -15.44 7.11 -5.55
CA ALA A 68 -16.54 8.07 -5.48
C ALA A 68 -17.89 7.34 -5.32
N GLU A 69 -18.16 6.31 -6.13
CA GLU A 69 -19.39 5.52 -6.04
C GLU A 69 -19.54 4.85 -4.67
N GLN A 70 -18.51 4.15 -4.19
CA GLN A 70 -18.54 3.43 -2.91
C GLN A 70 -18.68 4.37 -1.70
N THR A 71 -18.18 5.59 -1.81
CA THR A 71 -18.18 6.58 -0.71
C THR A 71 -19.22 7.68 -0.89
N ARG A 72 -20.17 7.52 -1.82
CA ARG A 72 -21.25 8.50 -2.11
C ARG A 72 -20.71 9.88 -2.44
N GLY A 73 -19.64 9.92 -3.24
CA GLY A 73 -18.95 11.12 -3.71
C GLY A 73 -18.06 11.80 -2.67
N LYS A 74 -17.93 11.26 -1.46
CA LYS A 74 -17.17 11.91 -0.39
C LYS A 74 -15.68 11.61 -0.45
N GLY A 75 -15.31 10.41 -0.88
CA GLY A 75 -13.98 9.85 -0.74
C GLY A 75 -13.79 9.05 0.56
N PRO A 76 -12.73 8.22 0.65
CA PRO A 76 -12.39 7.49 1.87
C PRO A 76 -12.03 8.44 3.03
N ASP A 77 -12.32 8.04 4.26
CA ASP A 77 -11.88 8.72 5.50
C ASP A 77 -10.35 8.77 5.61
N LYS A 78 -9.73 7.65 5.21
CA LYS A 78 -8.31 7.36 5.38
C LYS A 78 -7.75 6.83 4.07
N CYS A 79 -6.70 7.44 3.56
CA CYS A 79 -5.95 6.96 2.42
C CYS A 79 -4.55 6.55 2.87
N ILE A 80 -4.08 5.38 2.44
CA ILE A 80 -2.76 4.86 2.76
C ILE A 80 -2.02 4.60 1.45
N ASP A 81 -0.91 5.30 1.26
CA ASP A 81 0.05 4.98 0.22
C ASP A 81 1.07 3.96 0.77
N ALA A 82 0.96 2.72 0.30
CA ALA A 82 1.89 1.63 0.60
C ALA A 82 2.70 1.20 -0.66
N VAL A 83 2.81 2.09 -1.65
CA VAL A 83 3.56 1.87 -2.90
C VAL A 83 4.90 2.61 -2.86
N GLY A 84 4.89 3.92 -2.67
CA GLY A 84 6.10 4.75 -2.75
C GLY A 84 6.82 4.64 -4.11
N LEU A 85 8.15 4.56 -4.09
CA LEU A 85 9.01 4.47 -5.29
C LEU A 85 8.70 3.28 -6.22
N GLU A 86 8.04 2.22 -5.75
CA GLU A 86 7.66 1.09 -6.61
C GLU A 86 6.49 1.39 -7.57
N ALA A 87 5.91 2.59 -7.46
CA ALA A 87 4.98 3.18 -8.42
C ALA A 87 5.46 2.98 -9.88
N HIS A 88 6.78 3.08 -10.07
CA HIS A 88 7.44 2.97 -11.36
C HIS A 88 7.54 1.53 -11.92
N ALA A 89 7.33 0.50 -11.09
CA ALA A 89 7.48 -0.90 -11.51
C ALA A 89 6.27 -1.42 -12.30
N VAL A 90 5.10 -0.79 -12.16
CA VAL A 90 3.90 -1.17 -12.94
C VAL A 90 3.98 -0.63 -14.37
N ASP A 91 4.61 0.53 -14.57
CA ASP A 91 4.86 1.10 -15.90
C ASP A 91 5.90 0.30 -16.72
N ALA A 92 6.60 -0.65 -16.09
CA ALA A 92 7.60 -1.49 -16.76
C ALA A 92 6.99 -2.72 -17.47
N VAL A 93 5.68 -2.96 -17.33
CA VAL A 93 5.01 -4.13 -17.94
C VAL A 93 4.33 -3.80 -19.27
N ASP A 94 4.09 -2.52 -19.59
CA ASP A 94 3.49 -2.12 -20.87
C ASP A 94 4.33 -1.09 -21.65
N ALA A 95 4.38 -1.30 -22.96
CA ALA A 95 5.22 -0.65 -23.96
C ALA A 95 5.01 0.88 -24.10
N THR A 96 5.43 1.64 -23.09
CA THR A 96 5.46 3.11 -23.10
C THR A 96 6.79 3.66 -22.58
N LEU A 97 7.87 2.90 -22.80
CA LEU A 97 9.21 3.21 -22.32
C LEU A 97 9.84 4.47 -22.95
N ASP A 98 9.26 5.02 -24.02
CA ASP A 98 9.83 6.14 -24.78
C ASP A 98 9.20 7.50 -24.48
N ARG A 99 8.02 7.58 -23.84
CA ARG A 99 7.37 8.89 -23.56
C ARG A 99 7.61 9.45 -22.17
N PHE A 100 8.04 8.63 -21.21
CA PHE A 100 8.21 9.06 -19.81
C PHE A 100 9.67 9.23 -19.36
N LYS A 101 10.63 8.72 -20.15
CA LYS A 101 12.07 8.93 -19.89
C LYS A 101 12.51 10.40 -20.05
N GLU A 102 11.77 11.21 -20.80
CA GLU A 102 12.15 12.61 -21.06
C GLU A 102 11.84 13.59 -19.90
N THR A 103 11.03 13.21 -18.92
CA THR A 103 10.58 14.14 -17.85
C THR A 103 11.10 13.81 -16.45
N THR A 104 11.97 12.81 -16.31
CA THR A 104 12.54 12.47 -15.00
C THR A 104 13.75 13.36 -14.72
N VAL A 105 13.57 14.40 -13.89
CA VAL A 105 14.69 15.15 -13.32
C VAL A 105 15.38 14.24 -12.29
N PRO A 106 16.70 14.00 -12.38
CA PRO A 106 17.41 13.22 -11.39
C PRO A 106 17.18 13.74 -9.96
N GLY A 107 16.73 12.88 -9.05
CA GLY A 107 16.43 13.23 -7.66
C GLY A 107 15.01 13.73 -7.38
N VAL A 108 14.11 13.70 -8.37
CA VAL A 108 12.69 14.02 -8.20
C VAL A 108 11.84 12.76 -8.38
N ASP A 109 11.14 12.35 -7.33
CA ASP A 109 10.22 11.20 -7.33
C ASP A 109 8.87 11.60 -7.96
N GLN A 110 8.23 10.72 -8.74
CA GLN A 110 6.89 10.98 -9.27
C GLN A 110 5.80 10.37 -8.36
N PRO A 111 5.04 11.20 -7.64
CA PRO A 111 4.12 10.75 -6.59
C PRO A 111 2.72 10.41 -7.12
N HIS A 112 2.57 9.63 -8.20
CA HIS A 112 1.24 9.44 -8.82
C HIS A 112 0.21 8.88 -7.82
N VAL A 113 0.59 7.85 -7.05
CA VAL A 113 -0.24 7.25 -5.99
C VAL A 113 -0.57 8.27 -4.92
N LEU A 114 0.42 8.99 -4.41
CA LEU A 114 0.20 10.00 -3.38
C LEU A 114 -0.70 11.14 -3.87
N ARG A 115 -0.58 11.59 -5.12
CA ARG A 115 -1.49 12.59 -5.70
C ARG A 115 -2.90 12.05 -5.79
N GLU A 116 -3.08 10.83 -6.31
CA GLU A 116 -4.37 10.17 -6.40
C GLU A 116 -5.01 10.02 -5.01
N ALA A 117 -4.25 9.55 -4.01
CA ALA A 117 -4.70 9.43 -2.64
C ALA A 117 -5.15 10.77 -2.03
N ILE A 118 -4.45 11.88 -2.32
CA ILE A 118 -4.84 13.24 -1.89
C ILE A 118 -6.16 13.66 -2.56
N TYR A 119 -6.31 13.41 -3.86
CA TYR A 119 -7.54 13.74 -4.59
C TYR A 119 -8.71 12.82 -4.23
N ALA A 120 -8.47 11.57 -3.86
CA ALA A 120 -9.49 10.64 -3.42
C ALA A 120 -9.94 10.87 -1.98
N CYS A 121 -9.02 11.27 -1.08
CA CYS A 121 -9.33 11.44 0.34
C CYS A 121 -10.43 12.48 0.57
N ARG A 122 -11.35 12.20 1.48
CA ARG A 122 -12.45 13.12 1.79
C ARG A 122 -11.97 14.39 2.49
N PRO A 123 -12.78 15.47 2.47
CA PRO A 123 -12.54 16.62 3.35
C PRO A 123 -12.42 16.22 4.83
N GLY A 124 -11.38 16.75 5.50
CA GLY A 124 -11.00 16.43 6.87
C GLY A 124 -10.37 15.04 7.06
N GLY A 125 -10.07 14.33 5.98
CA GLY A 125 -9.48 12.99 6.01
C GLY A 125 -7.98 12.98 6.29
N VAL A 126 -7.43 11.77 6.41
CA VAL A 126 -5.99 11.55 6.65
C VAL A 126 -5.38 10.82 5.46
N VAL A 127 -4.24 11.32 4.97
CA VAL A 127 -3.39 10.62 4.00
C VAL A 127 -2.12 10.16 4.72
N SER A 128 -1.92 8.85 4.82
CA SER A 128 -0.75 8.23 5.45
C SER A 128 0.21 7.72 4.38
N ILE A 129 1.45 8.18 4.41
CA ILE A 129 2.52 7.80 3.50
C ILE A 129 3.40 6.77 4.20
N ALA A 130 3.19 5.50 3.87
CA ALA A 130 3.99 4.36 4.34
C ALA A 130 5.00 3.91 3.29
N GLY A 131 4.74 4.16 2.01
CA GLY A 131 5.68 3.97 0.91
C GLY A 131 6.93 4.82 1.06
N LEU A 132 8.05 4.32 0.53
CA LEU A 132 9.33 5.03 0.54
C LEU A 132 9.31 6.12 -0.54
N TYR A 133 9.75 7.32 -0.17
CA TYR A 133 10.13 8.42 -1.07
C TYR A 133 11.53 8.86 -0.65
N GLY A 134 12.46 8.94 -1.61
CA GLY A 134 13.88 9.17 -1.35
C GLY A 134 14.36 10.56 -1.77
N GLY A 135 13.66 11.19 -2.71
CA GLY A 135 14.03 12.48 -3.29
C GLY A 135 13.03 13.60 -2.99
N LEU A 136 13.18 14.69 -3.74
CA LEU A 136 12.17 15.74 -3.78
C LEU A 136 10.93 15.23 -4.52
N VAL A 137 9.76 15.71 -4.17
CA VAL A 137 8.49 15.34 -4.81
C VAL A 137 7.94 16.57 -5.51
N ASP A 138 7.73 16.48 -6.83
CA ASP A 138 7.19 17.59 -7.63
C ASP A 138 5.65 17.52 -7.76
N ASN A 139 5.01 18.64 -8.12
CA ASN A 139 3.57 18.84 -8.35
C ASN A 139 2.66 18.20 -7.30
N LEU A 140 3.02 18.31 -6.02
CA LEU A 140 2.11 17.91 -4.95
C LEU A 140 0.91 18.88 -4.92
N PRO A 141 -0.34 18.40 -4.89
CA PRO A 141 -1.52 19.26 -5.03
C PRO A 141 -1.84 19.99 -3.72
N ILE A 142 -1.01 20.97 -3.35
CA ILE A 142 -1.16 21.75 -2.12
C ILE A 142 -2.54 22.41 -2.01
N GLY A 143 -3.09 22.89 -3.13
CA GLY A 143 -4.44 23.45 -3.16
C GLY A 143 -5.51 22.45 -2.70
N ALA A 144 -5.42 21.18 -3.13
CA ALA A 144 -6.34 20.14 -2.69
C ALA A 144 -6.16 19.81 -1.19
N ILE A 145 -4.91 19.77 -0.72
CA ILE A 145 -4.59 19.54 0.69
C ILE A 145 -5.25 20.62 1.57
N VAL A 146 -5.07 21.89 1.22
CA VAL A 146 -5.61 23.03 1.98
C VAL A 146 -7.13 23.07 1.89
N ASN A 147 -7.70 23.00 0.69
CA ASN A 147 -9.16 23.14 0.49
C ASN A 147 -9.96 22.02 1.15
N LYS A 148 -9.39 20.82 1.22
CA LYS A 148 -10.01 19.69 1.91
C LYS A 148 -9.64 19.63 3.39
N GLY A 149 -8.71 20.44 3.88
CA GLY A 149 -8.23 20.36 5.26
C GLY A 149 -7.62 19.00 5.61
N LEU A 150 -6.81 18.44 4.70
CA LEU A 150 -6.25 17.10 4.88
C LEU A 150 -5.13 17.11 5.93
N THR A 151 -5.05 16.01 6.69
CA THR A 151 -3.87 15.71 7.50
C THR A 151 -2.98 14.74 6.76
N LEU A 152 -1.73 15.13 6.48
CA LEU A 152 -0.72 14.24 5.91
C LEU A 152 0.15 13.69 7.04
N ARG A 153 0.40 12.38 7.04
CA ARG A 153 1.31 11.71 7.98
C ARG A 153 2.29 10.85 7.23
N ALA A 154 3.58 11.10 7.42
CA ALA A 154 4.66 10.34 6.79
C ALA A 154 5.71 10.01 7.86
N ALA A 155 6.24 8.79 7.83
CA ALA A 155 7.41 8.45 8.62
C ALA A 155 7.98 7.10 8.19
N GLN A 156 9.26 6.90 8.51
CA GLN A 156 9.75 5.56 8.80
C GLN A 156 8.96 4.99 9.99
N THR A 157 8.55 3.73 9.91
CA THR A 157 7.67 3.14 10.93
C THR A 157 8.38 3.11 12.29
N TYR A 158 7.72 3.64 13.32
CA TYR A 158 8.17 3.53 14.71
C TYR A 158 7.93 2.11 15.24
N VAL A 159 8.74 1.14 14.81
CA VAL A 159 8.55 -0.29 15.11
C VAL A 159 8.44 -0.53 16.62
N GLN A 160 9.36 0.05 17.40
CA GLN A 160 9.40 -0.11 18.87
C GLN A 160 8.12 0.35 19.58
N ARG A 161 7.36 1.27 18.99
CA ARG A 161 6.08 1.72 19.57
C ARG A 161 5.01 0.61 19.56
N TRP A 162 5.12 -0.34 18.64
CA TRP A 162 4.08 -1.34 18.37
C TRP A 162 4.53 -2.78 18.60
N SER A 163 5.86 -3.03 18.64
CA SER A 163 6.42 -4.38 18.74
C SER A 163 5.84 -5.20 19.89
N ASP A 164 5.82 -4.65 21.11
CA ASP A 164 5.42 -5.42 22.30
C ASP A 164 3.96 -5.89 22.23
N ASP A 165 3.04 -5.01 21.85
CA ASP A 165 1.62 -5.35 21.68
C ASP A 165 1.41 -6.36 20.54
N LEU A 166 2.06 -6.13 19.38
CA LEU A 166 1.93 -7.03 18.23
C LEU A 166 2.50 -8.42 18.51
N LEU A 167 3.69 -8.50 19.13
CA LEU A 167 4.30 -9.77 19.53
C LEU A 167 3.45 -10.51 20.56
N LYS A 168 2.86 -9.79 21.52
CA LYS A 168 1.93 -10.40 22.47
C LYS A 168 0.71 -10.99 21.76
N ARG A 169 0.09 -10.25 20.85
CA ARG A 169 -1.07 -10.74 20.07
C ARG A 169 -0.73 -11.97 19.22
N ILE A 170 0.47 -12.00 18.65
CA ILE A 170 0.97 -13.16 17.91
C ILE A 170 1.15 -14.35 18.86
N GLY A 171 1.80 -14.15 20.01
CA GLY A 171 2.00 -15.19 21.02
C GLY A 171 0.71 -15.73 21.61
N ASP A 172 -0.32 -14.89 21.74
CA ASP A 172 -1.66 -15.26 22.19
C ASP A 172 -2.51 -15.92 21.08
N GLY A 173 -2.00 -16.06 19.86
CA GLY A 173 -2.72 -16.62 18.71
C GLY A 173 -3.81 -15.72 18.14
N GLN A 174 -3.84 -14.43 18.50
CA GLN A 174 -4.81 -13.44 18.00
C GLN A 174 -4.46 -12.91 16.61
N LEU A 175 -3.20 -13.07 16.18
CA LEU A 175 -2.70 -12.57 14.91
C LEU A 175 -1.72 -13.58 14.31
N ASP A 176 -1.98 -14.05 13.09
CA ASP A 176 -1.00 -14.79 12.29
C ASP A 176 -0.42 -13.85 11.22
N PRO A 177 0.86 -13.46 11.30
CA PRO A 177 1.49 -12.61 10.29
C PRO A 177 1.91 -13.42 9.05
N SER A 178 1.88 -14.75 9.09
CA SER A 178 2.44 -15.60 8.04
C SER A 178 1.61 -15.63 6.76
N PHE A 179 0.39 -15.07 6.77
CA PHE A 179 -0.53 -15.09 5.63
C PHE A 179 0.04 -14.46 4.35
N VAL A 180 1.00 -13.53 4.46
CA VAL A 180 1.68 -12.93 3.29
C VAL A 180 2.80 -13.81 2.72
N VAL A 181 3.31 -14.78 3.51
CA VAL A 181 4.48 -15.58 3.17
C VAL A 181 4.10 -16.66 2.17
N THR A 182 4.42 -16.44 0.90
CA THR A 182 4.16 -17.42 -0.17
C THR A 182 5.35 -18.33 -0.43
N HIS A 183 6.58 -17.87 -0.19
CA HIS A 183 7.79 -18.63 -0.47
C HIS A 183 8.71 -18.73 0.74
N ARG A 184 9.27 -19.92 0.94
CA ARG A 184 10.27 -20.19 1.97
C ARG A 184 11.46 -20.88 1.30
N ALA A 185 12.66 -20.38 1.57
CA ALA A 185 13.89 -20.92 0.99
C ALA A 185 15.02 -20.91 2.02
N ARG A 186 16.12 -21.61 1.72
CA ARG A 186 17.33 -21.54 2.55
C ARG A 186 18.09 -20.26 2.25
N LEU A 187 19.03 -19.91 3.13
CA LEU A 187 19.90 -18.76 2.90
C LEU A 187 20.75 -18.91 1.62
N SER A 188 21.15 -20.13 1.26
CA SER A 188 21.91 -20.42 0.04
C SER A 188 21.15 -20.09 -1.24
N ASP A 189 19.82 -20.14 -1.19
CA ASP A 189 18.94 -19.94 -2.33
C ASP A 189 18.59 -18.44 -2.50
N GLY A 190 19.25 -17.56 -1.74
CA GLY A 190 18.99 -16.12 -1.70
C GLY A 190 18.96 -15.44 -3.07
N PRO A 191 19.97 -15.62 -3.95
CA PRO A 191 19.96 -15.00 -5.28
C PRO A 191 18.71 -15.34 -6.11
N ASP A 192 18.31 -16.61 -6.14
CA ASP A 192 17.12 -17.06 -6.87
C ASP A 192 15.85 -16.47 -6.25
N LEU A 193 15.82 -16.35 -4.92
CA LEU A 193 14.70 -15.76 -4.18
C LEU A 193 14.54 -14.25 -4.45
N TYR A 194 15.65 -13.53 -4.63
CA TYR A 194 15.63 -12.13 -5.05
C TYR A 194 15.07 -11.99 -6.47
N GLU A 195 15.48 -12.85 -7.40
CA GLU A 195 14.95 -12.84 -8.77
C GLU A 195 13.45 -13.19 -8.81
N LEU A 196 13.03 -14.19 -8.04
CA LEU A 196 11.62 -14.55 -7.88
C LEU A 196 10.80 -13.36 -7.35
N SER A 197 11.28 -12.70 -6.28
CA SER A 197 10.60 -11.55 -5.69
C SER A 197 10.56 -10.35 -6.63
N ARG A 198 11.63 -10.13 -7.42
CA ARG A 198 11.72 -9.02 -8.39
C ARG A 198 10.78 -9.22 -9.57
N THR A 199 10.73 -10.44 -10.10
CA THR A 199 9.86 -10.80 -11.23
C THR A 199 8.41 -11.06 -10.83
N ARG A 200 8.15 -11.16 -9.51
CA ARG A 200 6.86 -11.62 -8.97
C ARG A 200 6.49 -13.02 -9.52
N GLY A 201 7.50 -13.83 -9.83
CA GLY A 201 7.33 -15.17 -10.37
C GLY A 201 6.56 -16.05 -9.38
N ASP A 202 5.78 -16.98 -9.93
CA ASP A 202 5.01 -17.98 -9.17
C ASP A 202 4.10 -17.37 -8.07
N GLY A 203 3.53 -16.18 -8.33
CA GLY A 203 2.65 -15.51 -7.37
C GLY A 203 3.37 -15.04 -6.09
N CYS A 204 4.66 -14.72 -6.18
CA CYS A 204 5.44 -14.30 -5.01
C CYS A 204 4.93 -12.96 -4.41
N ILE A 205 4.43 -13.02 -3.17
CA ILE A 205 4.04 -11.85 -2.35
C ILE A 205 5.13 -11.54 -1.33
N LYS A 206 5.50 -12.53 -0.51
CA LYS A 206 6.60 -12.43 0.45
C LYS A 206 7.41 -13.72 0.46
N ALA A 207 8.70 -13.57 0.19
CA ALA A 207 9.68 -14.61 0.39
C ALA A 207 10.36 -14.45 1.75
N VAL A 208 10.60 -15.56 2.45
CA VAL A 208 11.29 -15.61 3.75
C VAL A 208 12.39 -16.66 3.69
N MET A 209 13.61 -16.26 4.05
CA MET A 209 14.73 -17.18 4.19
C MET A 209 14.82 -17.73 5.61
N ARG A 210 15.15 -19.01 5.74
CA ARG A 210 15.52 -19.64 7.02
C ARG A 210 17.03 -19.82 7.09
N PRO A 211 17.73 -19.12 8.00
CA PRO A 211 19.14 -19.38 8.26
C PRO A 211 19.29 -20.67 9.10
N GLY A 212 20.25 -21.53 8.74
CA GLY A 212 20.64 -22.70 9.55
C GLY A 212 20.21 -24.08 9.02
N ASP A 213 19.54 -24.14 7.87
CA ASP A 213 19.35 -25.36 7.06
C ASP A 213 20.43 -25.47 5.97
#